data_AF-A0A1I0JN56-F1
#
_entry.id   AF-A0A1I0JN56-F1
#
_cell.length_a   1.000
_cell.length_b   1.000
_cell.length_c   1.000
_cell.angle_alpha   90.00
_cell.angle_beta   90.00
_cell.angle_gamma   90.00
#
_symmetry.space_group_name_H-M   'P 1'
#
loop_
_entity.id
_entity.type
_entity.pdbx_description
1 polymer ?
#
loop_
_entity_poly.entity_id
_entity_poly.type
_entity_poly.pdbx_seq_one_letter_code
_entity_poly.pdbx_strand_id
1 'polypeptide(L)'
;MFFLLYHSVCFGQMYLSDVEFDKVGCEQVEHFVKSQINNNTETFSDVKPSLEPTASTNGFRFHEREYVIKDSLPKVWSFYVHTNPTIAWNASRFSFAMLFSKPNNEMIYQNGHVDGIDAGQVIYLNLNVLRIKKLATAFEITTVDDKKKVIEFSYVEDNITHGKQQLTFIKMRRGYTKIIHRTYFKSESTLRDHFLYPYFHTRLTNTYHRNMKHLLKASEN
;
A
#
# COMPACT_ATOMS: atom_id res chain seq x y z
N MET A 1 -31.60 2.41 -42.79
CA MET A 1 -31.64 2.59 -41.33
C MET A 1 -30.47 1.81 -40.75
N PHE A 2 -29.35 2.48 -40.45
CA PHE A 2 -28.16 1.83 -39.89
C PHE A 2 -28.33 1.70 -38.37
N PHE A 3 -28.41 0.47 -37.87
CA PHE A 3 -28.31 0.19 -36.44
C PHE A 3 -26.83 0.16 -36.04
N LEU A 4 -26.39 1.16 -35.27
CA LEU A 4 -25.12 1.12 -34.57
C LEU A 4 -25.29 0.23 -33.32
N LEU A 5 -24.74 -0.98 -33.37
CA LEU A 5 -24.59 -1.85 -32.21
C LEU A 5 -23.47 -1.28 -31.32
N TYR A 6 -23.85 -0.57 -30.26
CA TYR A 6 -22.95 -0.28 -29.15
C TYR A 6 -22.53 -1.59 -28.51
N HIS A 7 -21.28 -2.00 -28.74
CA HIS A 7 -20.65 -3.04 -27.95
C HIS A 7 -20.29 -2.44 -26.60
N SER A 8 -21.16 -2.62 -25.61
CA SER A 8 -20.77 -2.46 -24.21
C SER A 8 -19.79 -3.58 -23.89
N VAL A 9 -18.49 -3.27 -23.86
CA VAL A 9 -17.48 -4.17 -23.33
C VAL A 9 -17.70 -4.20 -21.82
N CYS A 10 -18.38 -5.24 -21.34
CA CYS A 10 -18.46 -5.53 -19.92
C CYS A 10 -17.11 -6.12 -19.51
N PHE A 11 -16.22 -5.33 -18.92
CA PHE A 11 -15.02 -5.87 -18.30
C PHE A 11 -15.46 -6.69 -17.09
N GLY A 12 -15.36 -8.02 -17.18
CA GLY A 12 -15.67 -8.90 -16.06
C GLY A 12 -14.75 -8.60 -14.88
N GLN A 13 -15.31 -8.45 -13.68
CA GLN A 13 -14.52 -8.23 -12.46
C GLN A 13 -13.65 -9.45 -12.20
N MET A 14 -12.36 -9.22 -11.89
CA MET A 14 -11.44 -10.30 -11.56
C MET A 14 -11.79 -10.93 -10.21
N TYR A 15 -11.89 -12.25 -10.18
CA TYR A 15 -12.15 -13.01 -8.96
C TYR A 15 -10.86 -13.21 -8.17
N LEU A 16 -10.96 -13.34 -6.84
CA LEU A 16 -9.81 -13.73 -6.01
C LEU A 16 -9.30 -15.13 -6.39
N SER A 17 -10.18 -15.99 -6.91
CA SER A 17 -9.81 -17.32 -7.42
C SER A 17 -8.96 -17.28 -8.69
N ASP A 18 -8.90 -16.15 -9.39
CA ASP A 18 -8.09 -15.97 -10.60
C ASP A 18 -6.60 -15.71 -10.30
N VAL A 19 -6.23 -15.62 -9.01
CA VAL A 19 -4.84 -15.43 -8.59
C VAL A 19 -3.98 -16.62 -8.99
N GLU A 20 -2.92 -16.33 -9.75
CA GLU A 20 -1.84 -17.25 -10.09
C GLU A 20 -0.89 -17.36 -8.89
N PHE A 21 -1.24 -18.23 -7.93
CA PHE A 21 -0.53 -18.34 -6.65
C PHE A 21 0.96 -18.69 -6.79
N ASP A 22 1.34 -19.38 -7.86
CA ASP A 22 2.74 -19.66 -8.21
C ASP A 22 3.56 -18.38 -8.48
N LYS A 23 2.91 -17.31 -8.95
CA LYS A 23 3.53 -16.00 -9.18
C LYS A 23 3.59 -15.09 -7.94
N VAL A 24 2.82 -15.39 -6.89
CA VAL A 24 2.80 -14.63 -5.63
C VAL A 24 4.13 -14.80 -4.87
N GLY A 25 4.75 -15.97 -4.98
CA GLY A 25 6.09 -16.24 -4.47
C GLY A 25 6.22 -16.27 -2.94
N CYS A 26 5.11 -16.28 -2.19
CA CYS A 26 5.13 -16.49 -0.75
C CYS A 26 3.82 -17.01 -0.14
N GLU A 27 3.93 -18.14 0.55
CA GLU A 27 2.81 -18.87 1.16
C GLU A 27 1.94 -18.01 2.09
N GLN A 28 2.52 -17.05 2.82
CA GLN A 28 1.75 -16.22 3.75
C GLN A 28 0.69 -15.38 3.02
N VAL A 29 1.03 -14.81 1.87
CA VAL A 29 0.08 -14.01 1.08
C VAL A 29 -0.90 -14.92 0.37
N GLU A 30 -0.47 -16.09 -0.11
CA GLU A 30 -1.39 -17.09 -0.67
C GLU A 30 -2.45 -17.53 0.34
N HIS A 31 -2.04 -17.83 1.59
CA HIS A 31 -2.95 -18.17 2.67
C HIS A 31 -3.89 -17.03 3.03
N PHE A 32 -3.39 -15.78 2.98
CA PHE A 32 -4.21 -14.60 3.24
C PHE A 32 -5.31 -14.45 2.18
N VAL A 33 -4.98 -14.51 0.89
CA VAL A 33 -5.96 -14.45 -0.20
C VAL A 33 -6.95 -15.62 -0.11
N LYS A 34 -6.47 -16.84 0.14
CA LYS A 34 -7.36 -18.01 0.35
C LYS A 34 -8.31 -17.81 1.54
N SER A 35 -7.87 -17.13 2.60
CA SER A 35 -8.75 -16.80 3.73
C SER A 35 -9.84 -15.80 3.35
N GLN A 36 -9.55 -14.82 2.48
CA GLN A 36 -10.55 -13.90 1.96
C GLN A 36 -11.60 -14.64 1.11
N ILE A 37 -11.16 -15.56 0.24
CA ILE A 37 -12.07 -16.43 -0.53
C ILE A 37 -12.98 -17.22 0.41
N ASN A 38 -12.42 -17.83 1.46
CA ASN A 38 -13.19 -18.61 2.43
C ASN A 38 -14.16 -17.75 3.28
N ASN A 39 -13.92 -16.44 3.34
CA ASN A 39 -14.79 -15.46 4.00
C ASN A 39 -15.83 -14.84 3.06
N ASN A 40 -16.03 -15.42 1.87
CA ASN A 40 -16.97 -14.97 0.83
C ASN A 40 -16.60 -13.62 0.18
N THR A 41 -15.32 -13.27 0.14
CA THR A 41 -14.82 -12.23 -0.76
C THR A 41 -14.63 -12.85 -2.15
N GLU A 42 -15.55 -12.58 -3.07
CA GLU A 42 -15.53 -13.19 -4.40
C GLU A 42 -14.59 -12.46 -5.36
N THR A 43 -14.72 -11.14 -5.46
CA THR A 43 -13.99 -10.32 -6.42
C THR A 43 -13.01 -9.37 -5.74
N PHE A 44 -12.00 -8.91 -6.48
CA PHE A 44 -11.09 -7.89 -5.93
C PHE A 44 -11.78 -6.54 -5.70
N SER A 45 -12.94 -6.30 -6.30
CA SER A 45 -13.77 -5.13 -5.98
C SER A 45 -14.41 -5.23 -4.60
N ASP A 46 -14.57 -6.44 -4.04
CA ASP A 46 -15.11 -6.66 -2.71
C ASP A 46 -14.07 -6.45 -1.59
N VAL A 47 -12.78 -6.42 -1.94
CA VAL A 47 -11.72 -6.08 -0.99
C VAL A 47 -11.81 -4.60 -0.65
N LYS A 48 -12.10 -4.26 0.60
CA LYS A 48 -12.37 -2.88 1.03
C LYS A 48 -11.31 -2.34 1.99
N PRO A 49 -11.09 -1.02 2.01
CA PRO A 49 -10.27 -0.40 3.03
C PRO A 49 -10.98 -0.51 4.39
N SER A 50 -10.26 -0.92 5.43
CA SER A 50 -10.74 -0.99 6.82
C SER A 50 -11.11 0.37 7.42
N LEU A 51 -10.68 1.45 6.79
CA LEU A 51 -11.07 2.81 7.13
C LEU A 51 -11.06 3.69 5.88
N GLU A 52 -12.23 4.24 5.55
CA GLU A 52 -12.42 5.18 4.44
C GLU A 52 -11.69 6.52 4.67
N PRO A 53 -11.32 7.27 3.62
CA PRO A 53 -10.59 8.53 3.76
C PRO A 53 -11.27 9.58 4.65
N THR A 54 -12.58 9.66 4.60
CA THR A 54 -13.38 10.65 5.37
C THR A 54 -13.86 10.11 6.71
N ALA A 55 -13.62 8.83 7.01
CA ALA A 55 -14.08 8.21 8.25
C ALA A 55 -13.34 8.78 9.48
N SER A 56 -14.06 8.79 10.61
CA SER A 56 -13.49 9.23 11.88
C SER A 56 -12.38 8.29 12.34
N THR A 57 -11.30 8.87 12.85
CA THR A 57 -10.21 8.12 13.50
C THR A 57 -10.41 7.99 15.01
N ASN A 58 -11.60 8.31 15.54
CA ASN A 58 -11.90 8.19 16.96
C ASN A 58 -11.77 6.74 17.42
N GLY A 59 -11.05 6.51 18.53
CA GLY A 59 -10.79 5.17 19.06
C GLY A 59 -9.63 4.42 18.40
N PHE A 60 -8.99 4.99 17.37
CA PHE A 60 -7.72 4.49 16.84
C PHE A 60 -6.55 5.05 17.65
N ARG A 61 -5.50 4.25 17.78
CA ARG A 61 -4.21 4.76 18.26
C ARG A 61 -3.54 5.55 17.16
N PHE A 62 -2.67 6.47 17.56
CA PHE A 62 -1.95 7.36 16.65
C PHE A 62 -0.44 7.18 16.79
N HIS A 63 0.25 7.16 15.65
CA HIS A 63 1.71 7.22 15.57
C HIS A 63 2.13 8.16 14.44
N GLU A 64 3.17 8.97 14.67
CA GLU A 64 3.70 9.90 13.68
C GLU A 64 5.23 9.83 13.65
N ARG A 65 5.79 9.94 12.45
CA ARG A 65 7.23 10.08 12.20
C ARG A 65 7.47 11.13 11.13
N GLU A 66 8.60 11.82 11.24
CA GLU A 66 9.08 12.76 10.23
C GLU A 66 10.35 12.25 9.56
N TYR A 67 10.44 12.45 8.24
CA TYR A 67 11.60 12.14 7.43
C TYR A 67 11.99 13.36 6.60
N VAL A 68 13.28 13.49 6.30
CA VAL A 68 13.79 14.60 5.48
C VAL A 68 14.59 14.07 4.30
N ILE A 69 14.24 14.53 3.11
CA ILE A 69 14.97 14.30 1.87
C ILE A 69 15.54 15.63 1.40
N LYS A 70 16.84 15.64 1.10
CA LYS A 70 17.59 16.85 0.69
C LYS A 70 17.38 17.17 -0.79
N ASP A 71 16.13 17.23 -1.22
CA ASP A 71 15.73 17.55 -2.58
C ASP A 71 14.36 18.26 -2.58
N SER A 72 14.05 18.91 -3.70
CA SER A 72 12.87 19.74 -3.92
C SER A 72 11.56 18.96 -3.81
N LEU A 73 10.52 19.63 -3.29
CA LEU A 73 9.18 19.06 -3.15
C LEU A 73 8.65 18.44 -4.46
N PRO A 74 8.74 19.09 -5.64
CA PRO A 74 8.28 18.50 -6.89
C PRO A 74 8.99 17.20 -7.24
N LYS A 75 10.32 17.15 -7.07
CA LYS A 75 11.12 15.96 -7.38
C LYS A 75 10.84 14.82 -6.41
N VAL A 76 10.82 15.10 -5.11
CA VAL A 76 10.53 14.07 -4.09
C VAL A 76 9.11 13.55 -4.23
N TRP A 77 8.13 14.42 -4.45
CA TRP A 77 6.74 14.02 -4.68
C TRP A 77 6.63 13.14 -5.92
N SER A 78 7.14 13.60 -7.06
CA SER A 78 7.11 12.84 -8.31
C SER A 78 7.77 11.47 -8.13
N PHE A 79 8.90 11.42 -7.43
CA PHE A 79 9.58 10.16 -7.18
C PHE A 79 8.73 9.20 -6.33
N TYR A 80 8.09 9.67 -5.25
CA TYR A 80 7.25 8.82 -4.42
C TYR A 80 5.99 8.32 -5.13
N VAL A 81 5.42 9.12 -6.04
CA VAL A 81 4.24 8.73 -6.82
C VAL A 81 4.61 7.74 -7.93
N HIS A 82 5.70 7.99 -8.66
CA HIS A 82 6.03 7.24 -9.89
C HIS A 82 7.07 6.12 -9.70
N THR A 83 7.53 5.87 -8.48
CA THR A 83 8.36 4.68 -8.25
C THR A 83 7.49 3.45 -8.35
N ASN A 84 7.87 2.50 -9.22
CA ASN A 84 7.17 1.23 -9.38
C ASN A 84 6.96 0.54 -8.00
N PRO A 85 5.72 0.21 -7.60
CA PRO A 85 5.42 -0.43 -6.32
C PRO A 85 6.18 -1.74 -6.07
N THR A 86 6.50 -2.51 -7.13
CA THR A 86 7.26 -3.77 -7.03
C THR A 86 8.68 -3.58 -6.48
N ILE A 87 9.24 -2.37 -6.60
CA ILE A 87 10.55 -2.00 -6.03
C ILE A 87 10.41 -1.12 -4.79
N ALA A 88 9.41 -0.22 -4.75
CA ALA A 88 9.17 0.66 -3.60
C ALA A 88 8.85 -0.16 -2.35
N TRP A 89 8.02 -1.18 -2.51
CA TRP A 89 7.55 -2.09 -1.48
C TRP A 89 8.28 -3.45 -1.49
N ASN A 90 9.55 -3.45 -1.86
CA ASN A 90 10.41 -4.63 -1.77
C ASN A 90 11.75 -4.28 -1.13
N ALA A 91 11.93 -4.66 0.13
CA ALA A 91 13.10 -4.32 0.93
C ALA A 91 13.38 -5.38 2.02
N SER A 92 14.45 -5.21 2.79
CA SER A 92 14.85 -6.18 3.83
C SER A 92 13.75 -6.58 4.85
N ARG A 93 12.71 -5.75 5.03
CA ARG A 93 11.65 -5.96 6.04
C ARG A 93 10.28 -6.31 5.47
N PHE A 94 10.11 -6.25 4.15
CA PHE A 94 8.86 -6.59 3.49
C PHE A 94 9.14 -6.93 2.03
N SER A 95 8.41 -7.90 1.51
CA SER A 95 8.53 -8.31 0.11
C SER A 95 7.21 -8.06 -0.59
N PHE A 96 7.28 -7.42 -1.75
CA PHE A 96 6.16 -7.28 -2.66
C PHE A 96 5.73 -8.67 -3.13
N ALA A 97 4.44 -8.98 -3.03
CA ALA A 97 3.88 -10.24 -3.50
C ALA A 97 3.07 -10.01 -4.77
N MET A 98 2.04 -9.17 -4.68
CA MET A 98 1.19 -8.80 -5.80
C MET A 98 0.50 -7.45 -5.56
N LEU A 99 0.00 -6.85 -6.64
CA LEU A 99 -0.83 -5.66 -6.66
C LEU A 99 -2.03 -5.94 -7.55
N PHE A 100 -3.22 -5.56 -7.09
CA PHE A 100 -4.40 -5.50 -7.95
C PHE A 100 -4.80 -4.04 -8.16
N SER A 101 -4.92 -3.62 -9.42
CA SER A 101 -5.42 -2.30 -9.79
C SER A 101 -6.92 -2.38 -10.04
N LYS A 102 -7.75 -1.88 -9.11
CA LYS A 102 -9.21 -1.82 -9.32
C LYS A 102 -9.60 -0.99 -10.55
N PRO A 103 -9.00 0.19 -10.82
CA PRO A 103 -9.37 0.99 -11.99
C PRO A 103 -9.09 0.28 -13.32
N ASN A 104 -8.01 -0.50 -13.39
CA ASN A 104 -7.60 -1.20 -14.61
C ASN A 104 -8.10 -2.65 -14.65
N ASN A 105 -8.68 -3.15 -13.56
CA ASN A 105 -9.04 -4.56 -13.34
C ASN A 105 -7.87 -5.51 -13.70
N GLU A 106 -6.68 -5.18 -13.17
CA GLU A 106 -5.41 -5.79 -13.58
C GLU A 106 -4.63 -6.32 -12.38
N MET A 107 -4.06 -7.52 -12.53
CA MET A 107 -3.15 -8.13 -11.56
C MET A 107 -1.70 -7.93 -11.97
N ILE A 108 -0.88 -7.48 -11.04
CA ILE A 108 0.57 -7.30 -11.20
C ILE A 108 1.31 -8.13 -10.15
N TYR A 109 2.19 -9.00 -10.62
CA TYR A 109 3.05 -9.82 -9.77
C TYR A 109 4.48 -9.25 -9.68
N GLN A 110 5.39 -10.00 -9.07
CA GLN A 110 6.80 -9.65 -8.99
C GLN A 110 7.39 -9.36 -10.38
N ASN A 111 8.26 -8.35 -10.45
CA ASN A 111 8.90 -7.86 -11.69
C ASN A 111 7.94 -7.24 -12.74
N GLY A 112 6.65 -7.17 -12.45
CA GLY A 112 5.71 -6.44 -13.28
C GLY A 112 6.00 -4.94 -13.29
N HIS A 113 5.60 -4.26 -14.36
CA HIS A 113 5.73 -2.83 -14.48
C HIS A 113 4.44 -2.12 -14.05
N VAL A 114 4.58 -1.08 -13.24
CA VAL A 114 3.51 -0.14 -12.91
C VAL A 114 4.15 1.24 -12.85
N ASP A 115 3.52 2.22 -13.50
CA ASP A 115 4.02 3.60 -13.61
C ASP A 115 4.08 4.34 -12.27
N GLY A 116 3.49 3.78 -11.22
CA GLY A 116 3.44 4.38 -9.91
C GLY A 116 2.27 3.90 -9.06
N ILE A 117 1.99 4.67 -8.02
CA ILE A 117 0.80 4.49 -7.19
C ILE A 117 -0.38 5.32 -7.70
N ASP A 118 -1.58 4.74 -7.63
CA ASP A 118 -2.84 5.43 -7.90
C ASP A 118 -3.95 4.91 -6.98
N ALA A 119 -5.01 5.69 -6.80
CA ALA A 119 -6.14 5.31 -5.96
C ALA A 119 -6.84 4.03 -6.49
N GLY A 120 -7.23 3.14 -5.59
CA GLY A 120 -7.84 1.85 -5.90
C GLY A 120 -6.84 0.71 -6.15
N GLN A 121 -5.54 0.97 -6.08
CA GLN A 121 -4.54 -0.10 -6.09
C GLN A 121 -4.46 -0.78 -4.72
N VAL A 122 -4.63 -2.10 -4.68
CA VAL A 122 -4.49 -2.95 -3.49
C VAL A 122 -3.16 -3.68 -3.55
N ILE A 123 -2.28 -3.42 -2.60
CA ILE A 123 -0.92 -3.98 -2.55
C ILE A 123 -0.85 -5.02 -1.44
N TYR A 124 -0.43 -6.23 -1.79
CA TYR A 124 -0.21 -7.35 -0.88
C TYR A 124 1.27 -7.53 -0.61
N LEU A 125 1.65 -7.55 0.67
CA LEU A 125 3.02 -7.67 1.13
C LEU A 125 3.20 -8.84 2.08
N ASN A 126 4.40 -9.42 2.04
CA ASN A 126 4.89 -10.30 3.07
C ASN A 126 5.85 -9.56 4.00
N LEU A 127 5.47 -9.37 5.27
CA LEU A 127 6.25 -8.65 6.27
C LEU A 127 7.23 -9.58 7.00
N ASN A 128 8.49 -9.18 7.06
CA ASN A 128 9.54 -9.85 7.83
C ASN A 128 9.63 -9.24 9.24
N VAL A 129 8.68 -9.60 10.10
CA VAL A 129 8.54 -9.06 11.47
C VAL A 129 9.68 -9.53 12.37
N LEU A 130 10.01 -10.82 12.32
CA LEU A 130 11.17 -11.46 12.98
C LEU A 130 11.92 -12.34 11.99
N ARG A 131 13.12 -12.83 12.33
CA ARG A 131 13.94 -13.69 11.45
C ARG A 131 13.19 -14.92 10.91
N ILE A 132 12.24 -15.47 11.68
CA ILE A 132 11.46 -16.67 11.34
C ILE A 132 9.97 -16.39 11.13
N LYS A 133 9.47 -15.23 11.56
CA LYS A 133 8.04 -14.93 11.53
C LYS A 133 7.73 -13.95 10.41
N LYS A 134 7.05 -14.49 9.41
CA LYS A 134 6.47 -13.76 8.28
C LYS A 134 4.99 -13.50 8.54
N LEU A 135 4.46 -12.41 8.00
CA LEU A 135 3.07 -12.01 8.14
C LEU A 135 2.58 -11.37 6.84
N ALA A 136 1.48 -11.86 6.28
CA ALA A 136 0.84 -11.18 5.17
C ALA A 136 0.06 -9.95 5.64
N THR A 137 0.05 -8.91 4.81
CA THR A 137 -0.81 -7.74 4.97
C THR A 137 -1.17 -7.21 3.59
N ALA A 138 -2.34 -6.59 3.47
CA ALA A 138 -2.66 -5.80 2.29
C ALA A 138 -3.11 -4.38 2.67
N PHE A 139 -2.89 -3.43 1.79
CA PHE A 139 -3.47 -2.10 1.91
C PHE A 139 -3.90 -1.57 0.55
N GLU A 140 -4.92 -0.74 0.56
CA GLU A 140 -5.41 -0.02 -0.61
C GLU A 140 -4.91 1.42 -0.58
N ILE A 141 -4.35 1.88 -1.70
CA ILE A 141 -4.10 3.32 -1.91
C ILE A 141 -5.47 3.99 -2.06
N THR A 142 -5.85 4.81 -1.09
CA THR A 142 -7.18 5.44 -1.06
C THR A 142 -7.16 6.86 -1.61
N THR A 143 -6.00 7.52 -1.61
CA THR A 143 -5.85 8.89 -2.14
C THR A 143 -4.44 9.16 -2.61
N VAL A 144 -4.31 9.78 -3.79
CA VAL A 144 -3.09 10.45 -4.26
C VAL A 144 -3.48 11.88 -4.65
N ASP A 145 -3.30 12.84 -3.74
CA ASP A 145 -3.69 14.24 -3.94
C ASP A 145 -2.46 15.07 -4.36
N ASP A 146 -2.34 15.34 -5.66
CA ASP A 146 -1.25 16.15 -6.21
C ASP A 146 -1.26 17.60 -5.71
N LYS A 147 -2.42 18.19 -5.42
CA LYS A 147 -2.49 19.59 -4.96
C LYS A 147 -2.01 19.72 -3.52
N LYS A 148 -2.46 18.83 -2.65
CA LYS A 148 -2.09 18.83 -1.22
C LYS A 148 -0.78 18.10 -0.95
N LYS A 149 -0.25 17.36 -1.93
CA LYS A 149 0.93 16.50 -1.81
C LYS A 149 0.74 15.49 -0.67
N VAL A 150 -0.37 14.75 -0.76
CA VAL A 150 -0.78 13.73 0.22
C VAL A 150 -0.99 12.40 -0.47
N ILE A 151 -0.37 11.35 0.07
CA ILE A 151 -0.70 9.96 -0.24
C ILE A 151 -1.40 9.38 0.98
N GLU A 152 -2.56 8.75 0.80
CA GLU A 152 -3.25 8.02 1.86
C GLU A 152 -3.48 6.58 1.41
N PHE A 153 -3.34 5.65 2.36
CA PHE A 153 -3.61 4.25 2.14
C PHE A 153 -4.16 3.62 3.41
N SER A 154 -5.03 2.63 3.25
CA SER A 154 -5.76 1.99 4.34
C SER A 154 -5.50 0.50 4.31
N TYR A 155 -5.28 -0.11 5.47
CA TYR A 155 -5.26 -1.57 5.56
C TYR A 155 -6.58 -2.13 5.05
N VAL A 156 -6.59 -3.28 4.41
CA VAL A 156 -7.86 -3.93 4.01
C VAL A 156 -8.62 -4.46 5.23
N GLU A 157 -9.95 -4.63 5.12
CA GLU A 157 -10.82 -5.12 6.21
C GLU A 157 -10.38 -6.49 6.77
N ASP A 158 -9.83 -7.37 5.94
CA ASP A 158 -9.38 -8.71 6.38
C ASP A 158 -8.04 -8.70 7.14
N ASN A 159 -7.35 -7.56 7.22
CA ASN A 159 -6.09 -7.48 7.94
C ASN A 159 -6.30 -7.63 9.45
N ILE A 160 -5.31 -8.19 10.14
CA ILE A 160 -5.33 -8.24 11.61
C ILE A 160 -5.32 -6.83 12.24
N THR A 161 -4.70 -5.84 11.58
CA THR A 161 -4.70 -4.43 12.01
C THR A 161 -5.53 -3.62 11.05
N HIS A 162 -6.44 -2.83 11.58
CA HIS A 162 -7.26 -1.89 10.83
C HIS A 162 -6.76 -0.46 10.99
N GLY A 163 -7.14 0.39 10.04
CA GLY A 163 -6.87 1.83 10.05
C GLY A 163 -6.08 2.26 8.82
N LYS A 164 -5.61 3.52 8.86
CA LYS A 164 -5.05 4.19 7.70
C LYS A 164 -3.72 4.88 7.98
N GLN A 165 -3.00 5.12 6.92
CA GLN A 165 -1.70 5.76 6.89
C GLN A 165 -1.71 6.91 5.91
N GLN A 166 -0.95 7.96 6.22
CA GLN A 166 -0.88 9.15 5.40
C GLN A 166 0.55 9.65 5.32
N LEU A 167 1.00 9.95 4.10
CA LEU A 167 2.26 10.64 3.82
C LEU A 167 1.94 12.07 3.36
N THR A 168 2.39 13.07 4.11
CA THR A 168 2.28 14.48 3.73
C THR A 168 3.64 15.05 3.41
N PHE A 169 3.78 15.68 2.24
CA PHE A 169 5.06 16.24 1.77
C PHE A 169 5.04 17.77 1.87
N ILE A 170 6.05 18.33 2.53
CA ILE A 170 6.11 19.77 2.87
C ILE A 170 7.46 20.33 2.45
N LYS A 171 7.45 21.45 1.72
CA LYS A 171 8.66 22.20 1.36
C LYS A 171 9.26 22.87 2.60
N MET A 172 10.58 22.73 2.77
CA MET A 172 11.36 23.39 3.84
C MET A 172 12.12 24.62 3.30
N ARG A 173 12.55 25.51 4.21
CA ARG A 173 13.29 26.77 3.90
C ARG A 173 14.56 26.62 3.05
N ARG A 174 15.14 25.41 2.94
CA ARG A 174 16.35 25.13 2.14
C ARG A 174 16.08 24.41 0.81
N GLY A 175 14.83 24.39 0.37
CA GLY A 175 14.42 23.61 -0.81
C GLY A 175 14.36 22.10 -0.55
N TYR A 176 14.56 21.64 0.69
CA TYR A 176 14.39 20.25 1.08
C TYR A 176 12.91 19.90 1.25
N THR A 177 12.63 18.61 1.35
CA THR A 177 11.28 18.08 1.55
C THR A 177 11.21 17.34 2.88
N LYS A 178 10.26 17.74 3.72
CA LYS A 178 9.84 17.00 4.91
C LYS A 178 8.68 16.09 4.53
N ILE A 179 8.74 14.84 4.96
CA ILE A 179 7.68 13.85 4.81
C ILE A 179 7.17 13.53 6.21
N ILE A 180 5.89 13.79 6.46
CA ILE A 180 5.22 13.40 7.70
C ILE A 180 4.45 12.11 7.40
N HIS A 181 4.80 11.03 8.10
CA HIS A 181 4.11 9.74 8.02
C HIS A 181 3.25 9.59 9.28
N ARG A 182 1.92 9.64 9.10
CA ARG A 182 0.94 9.39 10.15
C ARG A 182 0.32 8.01 10.00
N THR A 183 0.04 7.36 11.11
CA THR A 183 -0.64 6.07 11.16
C THR A 183 -1.70 6.10 12.24
N TYR A 184 -2.93 5.80 11.85
CA TYR A 184 -4.04 5.50 12.73
C TYR A 184 -4.26 4.00 12.69
N PHE A 185 -4.19 3.33 13.84
CA PHE A 185 -4.25 1.87 13.88
C PHE A 185 -5.02 1.35 15.07
N LYS A 186 -5.67 0.21 14.88
CA LYS A 186 -6.39 -0.54 15.92
C LYS A 186 -6.36 -2.02 15.60
N SER A 187 -6.33 -2.85 16.63
CA SER A 187 -6.58 -4.28 16.52
C SER A 187 -7.35 -4.84 17.70
N GLU A 188 -7.66 -6.12 17.66
CA GLU A 188 -8.30 -6.84 18.76
C GLU A 188 -7.39 -7.00 19.99
N SER A 189 -6.07 -6.82 19.84
CA SER A 189 -5.10 -7.02 20.92
C SER A 189 -4.56 -5.69 21.44
N THR A 190 -5.00 -5.29 22.64
CA THR A 190 -4.51 -4.09 23.32
C THR A 190 -3.01 -4.13 23.59
N LEU A 191 -2.47 -5.29 23.96
CA LEU A 191 -1.03 -5.51 24.16
C LEU A 191 -0.25 -5.30 22.85
N ARG A 192 -0.74 -5.88 21.75
CA ARG A 192 -0.12 -5.70 20.42
C ARG A 192 -0.12 -4.23 20.03
N ASP A 193 -1.26 -3.57 20.19
CA ASP A 193 -1.44 -2.17 19.84
C ASP A 193 -0.56 -1.24 20.68
N HIS A 194 -0.34 -1.57 21.95
CA HIS A 194 0.42 -0.71 22.85
C HIS A 194 1.93 -0.87 22.69
N PHE A 195 2.44 -2.10 22.51
CA PHE A 195 3.89 -2.36 22.55
C PHE A 195 4.47 -2.90 21.25
N LEU A 196 3.84 -3.91 20.67
CA LEU A 196 4.41 -4.63 19.52
C LEU A 196 4.28 -3.80 18.24
N TYR A 197 3.09 -3.28 17.98
CA TYR A 197 2.78 -2.56 16.77
C TYR A 197 3.66 -1.31 16.60
N PRO A 198 3.76 -0.37 17.58
CA PRO A 198 4.59 0.82 17.40
C PRO A 198 6.05 0.49 17.11
N TYR A 199 6.60 -0.55 17.76
CA TYR A 199 7.97 -1.00 17.54
C TYR A 199 8.19 -1.56 16.14
N PHE A 200 7.39 -2.55 15.72
CA PHE A 200 7.56 -3.16 14.40
C PHE A 200 7.18 -2.20 13.27
N HIS A 201 6.11 -1.43 13.45
CA HIS A 201 5.66 -0.42 12.49
C HIS A 201 6.70 0.67 12.26
N THR A 202 7.35 1.17 13.31
CA THR A 202 8.49 2.10 13.18
C THR A 202 9.60 1.49 12.30
N ARG A 203 9.91 0.20 12.47
CA ARG A 203 10.98 -0.44 11.68
C ARG A 203 10.58 -0.61 10.21
N LEU A 204 9.32 -0.93 9.94
CA LEU A 204 8.78 -1.06 8.58
C LEU A 204 8.82 0.29 7.87
N THR A 205 8.23 1.33 8.46
CA THR A 205 8.18 2.69 7.90
C THR A 205 9.59 3.28 7.70
N ASN A 206 10.50 3.12 8.67
CA ASN A 206 11.90 3.51 8.51
C ASN A 206 12.59 2.77 7.36
N THR A 207 12.23 1.52 7.10
CA THR A 207 12.81 0.73 6.00
C THR A 207 12.28 1.20 4.66
N TYR A 208 10.98 1.46 4.55
CA TYR A 208 10.36 2.05 3.36
C TYR A 208 10.98 3.39 3.00
N HIS A 209 11.03 4.36 3.91
CA HIS A 209 11.60 5.68 3.61
C HIS A 209 13.09 5.65 3.30
N ARG A 210 13.86 4.72 3.90
CA ARG A 210 15.27 4.50 3.54
C ARG A 210 15.40 3.90 2.14
N ASN A 211 14.54 2.95 1.79
CA ASN A 211 14.49 2.36 0.45
C ASN A 211 14.20 3.42 -0.61
N MET A 212 13.12 4.20 -0.43
CA MET A 212 12.76 5.30 -1.33
C MET A 212 13.88 6.33 -1.48
N LYS A 213 14.54 6.70 -0.39
CA LYS A 213 15.70 7.61 -0.43
C LYS A 213 16.89 7.01 -1.18
N HIS A 214 17.12 5.70 -1.07
CA HIS A 214 18.19 5.02 -1.78
C HIS A 214 17.90 4.95 -3.28
N LEU A 215 16.68 4.55 -3.66
CA LEU A 215 16.21 4.51 -5.04
C LEU A 215 16.30 5.89 -5.70
N LEU A 216 15.90 6.96 -5.00
CA LEU A 216 16.00 8.32 -5.51
C LEU A 216 17.44 8.69 -5.87
N LYS A 217 18.38 8.42 -4.96
CA LYS A 217 19.81 8.66 -5.21
C LYS A 217 20.36 7.79 -6.35
N ALA A 218 19.88 6.55 -6.48
CA ALA A 218 20.33 5.66 -7.54
C ALA A 218 19.86 6.15 -8.92
N SER A 219 18.66 6.73 -9.01
CA SER A 219 18.12 7.29 -10.26
C SER A 219 18.81 8.57 -10.76
N GLU A 220 19.69 9.15 -9.94
CA GLU A 220 20.47 10.37 -10.28
C GLU A 220 21.82 10.06 -10.92
N ASN A 221 22.26 8.79 -10.90
CA ASN A 221 23.52 8.34 -11.50
C ASN A 221 23.24 7.55 -12.78
#